data_AF-A0A8H7FUW9-F1
#
_entry.id   AF-A0A8H7FUW9-F1
#
_cell.length_a   1.000
_cell.length_b   1.000
_cell.length_c   1.000
_cell.angle_alpha   90.00
_cell.angle_beta   90.00
_cell.angle_gamma   90.00
#
_symmetry.space_group_name_H-M   'P 1'
#
loop_
_entity.id
_entity.type
_entity.pdbx_description
1 polymer ?
#
loop_
_entity_poly.entity_id
_entity_poly.type
_entity_poly.pdbx_seq_one_letter_code
_entity_poly.pdbx_strand_id
1 'polypeptide(L)'
;MPLPEPRPDNYSTEDDCAICFDKLFIPSTTDEGPSFDEYDRASPSNRSKCPLCRASPLDPSGALIVDVTNEGGFSGGIDLGAVFEQERWEEDQPDEWRKGQALLSLCQFMDLEAAEDLLKEGVDPNSAYSDGMTGLHMAALNDAADWASLCM
;
A
#
# COMPACT_ATOMS: atom_id res chain seq x y z
N MET A 1 3.76 -1.59 -21.27
CA MET A 1 5.08 -0.96 -21.07
C MET A 1 5.73 -1.62 -19.86
N PRO A 2 7.06 -1.87 -19.83
CA PRO A 2 7.68 -2.39 -18.63
C PRO A 2 7.76 -1.28 -17.58
N LEU A 3 7.46 -1.64 -16.33
CA LEU A 3 7.32 -0.71 -15.21
C LEU A 3 8.69 -0.46 -14.53
N PRO A 4 8.94 0.77 -14.05
CA PRO A 4 10.14 1.11 -13.31
C PRO A 4 10.01 0.73 -11.83
N GLU A 5 11.13 0.35 -11.23
CA GLU A 5 11.16 -0.13 -9.84
C GLU A 5 11.11 1.02 -8.82
N PRO A 6 10.45 0.83 -7.68
CA PRO A 6 10.08 1.91 -6.78
C PRO A 6 10.97 1.94 -5.52
N ARG A 7 10.76 2.95 -4.65
CA ARG A 7 11.64 3.22 -3.48
C ARG A 7 10.84 3.87 -2.33
N PRO A 8 11.01 3.47 -1.05
CA PRO A 8 10.16 3.98 0.03
C PRO A 8 10.87 4.87 1.08
N ASP A 9 10.07 5.64 1.84
CA ASP A 9 10.43 6.35 3.08
C ASP A 9 9.40 6.04 4.21
N ASN A 10 9.85 5.23 5.18
CA ASN A 10 9.70 5.16 6.66
C ASN A 10 8.36 5.09 7.45
N TYR A 11 8.41 4.32 8.57
CA TYR A 11 7.34 3.55 9.25
C TYR A 11 7.16 3.75 10.79
N SER A 12 5.91 3.48 11.25
CA SER A 12 5.29 2.76 12.44
C SER A 12 5.56 3.04 13.95
N THR A 13 4.54 2.75 14.80
CA THR A 13 4.26 3.25 16.18
C THR A 13 3.98 2.19 17.30
N GLU A 14 4.59 1.00 17.30
CA GLU A 14 4.44 0.04 18.44
C GLU A 14 5.76 -0.15 19.22
N ASP A 15 5.65 -0.20 20.56
CA ASP A 15 6.75 -0.10 21.55
C ASP A 15 7.69 -1.33 21.66
N ASP A 16 7.58 -2.30 20.75
CA ASP A 16 8.49 -3.45 20.66
C ASP A 16 9.13 -3.50 19.27
N CYS A 17 10.45 -3.75 19.21
CA CYS A 17 11.19 -3.72 17.95
C CYS A 17 10.82 -4.92 17.06
N ALA A 18 10.30 -4.68 15.85
CA ALA A 18 9.90 -5.70 14.89
C ALA A 18 11.03 -6.65 14.40
N ILE A 19 12.30 -6.39 14.76
CA ILE A 19 13.46 -7.18 14.32
C ILE A 19 14.04 -8.03 15.45
N CYS A 20 14.11 -7.50 16.67
CA CYS A 20 14.71 -8.21 17.81
C CYS A 20 13.71 -8.53 18.93
N PHE A 21 12.45 -8.12 18.82
CA PHE A 21 11.38 -8.30 19.81
C PHE A 21 11.77 -7.89 21.23
N ASP A 22 12.77 -7.01 21.33
CA ASP A 22 13.21 -6.42 22.58
C ASP A 22 12.50 -5.08 22.75
N LYS A 23 12.26 -4.69 24.01
CA LYS A 23 11.48 -3.48 24.32
C LYS A 23 12.16 -2.26 23.71
N LEU A 24 11.44 -1.47 22.92
CA LEU A 24 11.95 -0.20 22.44
C LEU A 24 12.18 0.69 23.66
N PHE A 25 13.45 0.99 23.94
CA PHE A 25 13.78 1.94 24.98
C PHE A 25 13.40 3.33 24.46
N ILE A 26 12.22 3.82 24.82
CA ILE A 26 11.83 5.21 24.60
C ILE A 26 12.60 6.03 25.65
N PRO A 27 13.62 6.82 25.26
CA PRO A 27 14.34 7.63 26.24
C PRO A 27 13.36 8.61 26.89
N SER A 28 13.39 8.66 28.23
CA SER A 28 12.62 9.64 28.99
C SER A 28 12.99 11.05 28.55
N THR A 29 11.99 11.92 28.41
CA THR A 29 12.09 13.31 27.93
C THR A 29 13.02 14.23 28.75
N THR A 30 13.69 13.69 29.77
CA THR A 30 14.56 14.42 30.70
C THR A 30 16.05 14.09 30.55
N ASP A 31 16.42 13.03 29.83
CA ASP A 31 17.81 12.76 29.50
C ASP A 31 18.05 13.15 28.05
N GLU A 32 18.65 14.33 27.86
CA GLU A 32 19.26 14.75 26.60
C GLU A 32 20.47 13.85 26.32
N GLY A 33 20.21 12.57 26.03
CA GLY A 33 21.12 11.76 25.22
C GLY A 33 21.26 12.43 23.86
N PRO A 34 22.38 12.20 23.13
CA PRO A 34 22.59 12.82 21.83
C PRO A 34 21.34 12.56 21.00
N SER A 35 20.63 13.63 20.66
CA SER A 35 19.39 13.56 19.87
C SER A 35 19.63 12.62 18.70
N PHE A 36 18.65 11.83 18.31
CA PHE A 36 18.69 10.92 17.16
C PHE A 36 19.45 11.51 15.93
N ASP A 37 19.35 12.83 15.76
CA ASP A 37 20.13 13.71 14.89
C ASP A 37 21.68 13.55 14.89
N GLU A 38 22.34 13.27 16.01
CA GLU A 38 23.81 13.16 16.11
C GLU A 38 24.33 11.78 15.64
N TYR A 39 23.56 10.72 15.87
CA TYR A 39 23.92 9.36 15.43
C TYR A 39 23.74 9.16 13.92
N ASP A 40 22.73 9.80 13.32
CA ASP A 40 22.42 9.72 11.88
C ASP A 40 23.30 10.62 11.01
N ARG A 41 23.82 11.74 11.55
CA ARG A 41 24.75 12.62 10.82
C ARG A 41 26.15 12.00 10.66
N ALA A 42 26.50 11.01 11.47
CA ALA A 42 27.82 10.39 11.47
C ALA A 42 28.03 9.37 10.34
N SER A 43 26.96 8.75 9.81
CA SER A 43 27.06 7.92 8.59
C SER A 43 25.67 7.63 7.98
N PRO A 44 25.39 8.05 6.73
CA PRO A 44 24.14 7.73 6.02
C PRO A 44 23.82 6.23 5.96
N SER A 45 24.84 5.37 6.10
CA SER A 45 24.72 3.90 6.12
C SER A 45 24.03 3.32 7.36
N ASN A 46 23.75 4.13 8.38
CA ASN A 46 23.11 3.68 9.62
C ASN A 46 21.58 3.84 9.60
N ARG A 47 21.03 4.66 8.69
CA ARG A 47 19.58 4.90 8.56
C ARG A 47 18.78 3.64 8.25
N SER A 48 19.40 2.68 7.57
CA SER A 48 18.78 1.41 7.18
C SER A 48 19.08 0.26 8.14
N LYS A 49 19.53 0.55 9.37
CA LYS A 49 19.89 -0.47 10.37
C LYS A 49 19.10 -0.23 11.64
N CYS A 50 18.71 -1.31 12.29
CA CYS A 50 18.11 -1.24 13.61
C CYS A 50 19.04 -0.46 14.57
N PRO A 51 18.57 0.59 15.27
CA PRO A 51 19.41 1.38 16.16
C PRO A 51 19.92 0.58 17.36
N LEU A 52 19.29 -0.56 17.69
CA LEU A 52 19.65 -1.41 18.81
C LEU A 52 20.63 -2.53 18.41
N CYS A 53 20.24 -3.39 17.46
CA CYS A 53 21.05 -4.56 17.09
C CYS A 53 21.90 -4.36 15.84
N ARG A 54 21.74 -3.24 15.12
CA ARG A 54 22.40 -2.90 13.85
C ARG A 54 22.11 -3.86 12.69
N ALA A 55 21.19 -4.80 12.86
CA ALA A 55 20.72 -5.66 11.79
C ALA A 55 19.94 -4.84 10.75
N SER A 56 19.96 -5.35 9.51
CA SER A 56 19.10 -4.83 8.45
C SER A 56 17.64 -5.22 8.75
N PRO A 57 16.67 -4.30 8.59
CA PRO A 57 15.24 -4.64 8.55
C PRO A 57 14.88 -5.41 7.28
N LEU A 58 15.74 -5.34 6.27
CA LEU A 58 15.56 -6.01 4.99
C LEU A 58 16.17 -7.40 5.04
N ASP A 59 15.49 -8.33 4.38
CA ASP A 59 16.00 -9.67 4.13
C ASP A 59 17.21 -9.64 3.16
N PRO A 60 17.87 -10.79 2.88
CA PRO A 60 18.99 -10.85 1.96
C PRO A 60 18.68 -10.43 0.51
N SER A 61 17.40 -10.44 0.10
CA SER A 61 16.96 -9.94 -1.21
C SER A 61 16.72 -8.43 -1.22
N GLY A 62 16.65 -7.80 -0.05
CA GLY A 62 16.34 -6.38 0.12
C GLY A 62 14.87 -6.09 0.42
N ALA A 63 14.05 -7.11 0.65
CA ALA A 63 12.62 -6.98 0.92
C ALA A 63 12.33 -6.72 2.40
N LEU A 64 11.29 -5.91 2.68
CA LEU A 64 10.82 -5.65 4.05
C LEU A 64 9.69 -6.62 4.37
N ILE A 65 10.06 -7.84 4.76
CA ILE A 65 9.09 -8.89 5.05
C ILE A 65 8.49 -8.69 6.44
N VAL A 66 7.16 -8.56 6.48
CA VAL A 66 6.38 -8.42 7.71
C VAL A 66 5.30 -9.49 7.78
N ASP A 67 4.93 -9.83 9.02
CA ASP A 67 3.76 -10.63 9.31
C ASP A 67 2.69 -9.72 9.92
N VAL A 68 1.50 -9.71 9.33
CA VAL A 68 0.36 -8.88 9.75
C VAL A 68 -0.67 -9.76 10.44
N THR A 69 -1.09 -9.36 11.63
CA THR A 69 -2.23 -9.97 12.33
C THR A 69 -3.31 -8.92 12.53
N ASN A 70 -4.50 -9.14 11.97
CA ASN A 70 -5.65 -8.25 12.11
C ASN A 70 -6.92 -9.04 12.46
N GLU A 71 -8.08 -8.36 12.52
CA GLU A 71 -9.37 -9.03 12.80
C GLU A 71 -9.73 -10.09 11.74
N GLY A 72 -9.16 -10.02 10.54
CA GLY A 72 -9.30 -10.99 9.46
C GLY A 72 -8.34 -12.18 9.52
N GLY A 73 -7.42 -12.22 10.49
CA GLY A 73 -6.50 -13.33 10.72
C GLY A 73 -5.02 -12.97 10.51
N PHE A 74 -4.21 -13.99 10.26
CA PHE A 74 -2.76 -13.88 10.06
C PHE A 74 -2.43 -13.88 8.57
N SER A 75 -1.63 -12.92 8.13
CA SER A 75 -1.06 -12.84 6.78
C SER A 75 0.45 -12.63 6.90
N GLY A 76 1.23 -13.66 6.58
CA GLY A 76 2.69 -13.62 6.72
C GLY A 76 3.42 -13.47 5.39
N GLY A 77 4.69 -13.08 5.46
CA GLY A 77 5.55 -12.99 4.28
C GLY A 77 5.26 -11.81 3.35
N ILE A 78 4.63 -10.75 3.87
CA ILE A 78 4.24 -9.58 3.09
C ILE A 78 5.46 -8.68 2.94
N ASP A 79 5.85 -8.35 1.71
CA ASP A 79 6.83 -7.30 1.48
C ASP A 79 6.16 -5.92 1.59
N LEU A 80 6.30 -5.29 2.74
CA LEU A 80 5.68 -4.01 3.02
C LEU A 80 6.30 -2.88 2.18
N GLY A 81 7.57 -3.04 1.77
CA GLY A 81 8.23 -2.15 0.83
C GLY A 81 7.46 -2.08 -0.48
N ALA A 82 7.15 -3.25 -1.06
CA ALA A 82 6.38 -3.35 -2.30
C ALA A 82 4.97 -2.76 -2.17
N VAL A 83 4.32 -2.90 -1.00
CA VAL A 83 2.99 -2.32 -0.75
C VAL A 83 3.03 -0.80 -0.82
N PHE A 84 3.95 -0.15 -0.10
CA PHE A 84 4.08 1.31 -0.12
C PHE A 84 4.40 1.88 -1.50
N GLU A 85 5.17 1.12 -2.24
CA GLU A 85 5.54 1.47 -3.58
C GLU A 85 4.37 1.39 -4.55
N GLN A 86 3.51 0.38 -4.38
CA GLN A 86 2.25 0.29 -5.09
C GLN A 86 1.33 1.46 -4.73
N GLU A 87 1.13 1.76 -3.44
CA GLU A 87 0.28 2.87 -2.99
C GLU A 87 0.74 4.20 -3.60
N ARG A 88 2.05 4.49 -3.55
CA ARG A 88 2.62 5.68 -4.18
C ARG A 88 2.36 5.71 -5.68
N TRP A 89 2.51 4.58 -6.36
CA TRP A 89 2.23 4.49 -7.79
C TRP A 89 0.77 4.79 -8.09
N GLU A 90 -0.17 4.29 -7.29
CA GLU A 90 -1.62 4.52 -7.44
C GLU A 90 -1.98 6.01 -7.24
N GLU A 91 -1.37 6.68 -6.25
CA GLU A 91 -1.56 8.12 -6.00
C GLU A 91 -1.08 8.99 -7.17
N ASP A 92 0.01 8.60 -7.82
CA ASP A 92 0.61 9.31 -8.96
C ASP A 92 -0.17 9.13 -10.27
N GLN A 93 -1.19 8.25 -10.30
CA GLN A 93 -1.95 7.99 -11.52
C GLN A 93 -2.84 9.17 -11.92
N PRO A 94 -3.05 9.38 -13.24
CA PRO A 94 -3.91 10.45 -13.73
C PRO A 94 -5.35 10.28 -13.24
N ASP A 95 -6.06 11.40 -13.10
CA ASP A 95 -7.45 11.44 -12.64
C ASP A 95 -8.35 10.47 -13.41
N GLU A 96 -8.18 10.38 -14.73
CA GLU A 96 -8.93 9.47 -15.60
C GLU A 96 -8.75 8.00 -15.19
N TRP A 97 -7.51 7.60 -14.86
CA TRP A 97 -7.22 6.23 -14.40
C TRP A 97 -7.83 5.99 -13.02
N ARG A 98 -7.69 6.93 -12.09
CA ARG A 98 -8.23 6.79 -10.73
C ARG A 98 -9.75 6.69 -10.74
N LYS A 99 -10.42 7.46 -11.61
CA LYS A 99 -11.86 7.34 -11.83
C LYS A 99 -12.24 5.99 -12.45
N GLY A 100 -11.45 5.46 -13.39
CA GLY A 100 -11.64 4.12 -13.92
C GLY A 100 -11.54 3.03 -12.85
N GLN A 101 -10.57 3.11 -11.95
CA GLN A 101 -10.46 2.18 -10.81
C GLN A 101 -11.62 2.34 -9.82
N ALA A 102 -12.03 3.56 -9.53
CA ALA A 102 -13.19 3.82 -8.69
C ALA A 102 -14.46 3.20 -9.31
N LEU A 103 -14.66 3.34 -10.62
CA LEU A 103 -15.76 2.68 -11.33
C LEU A 103 -15.72 1.17 -11.12
N LEU A 104 -14.56 0.54 -11.30
CA LEU A 104 -14.38 -0.91 -11.11
C LEU A 104 -14.71 -1.37 -9.68
N SER A 105 -14.27 -0.63 -8.66
CA SER A 105 -14.63 -0.93 -7.26
C SER A 105 -16.14 -0.81 -7.03
N LEU A 106 -16.81 0.20 -7.59
CA LEU A 106 -18.26 0.32 -7.49
C LEU A 106 -18.98 -0.85 -8.20
N CYS A 107 -18.43 -1.36 -9.32
CA CYS A 107 -18.93 -2.58 -9.97
C CYS A 107 -18.84 -3.79 -9.03
N GLN A 108 -17.72 -3.93 -8.34
CA GLN A 108 -17.45 -5.05 -7.43
C GLN A 108 -18.41 -5.05 -6.25
N PHE A 109 -18.72 -3.87 -5.70
CA PHE A 109 -19.65 -3.70 -4.57
C PHE A 109 -21.12 -3.50 -4.99
N MET A 110 -21.41 -3.50 -6.29
CA MET A 110 -22.73 -3.28 -6.90
C MET A 110 -23.40 -1.94 -6.50
N ASP A 111 -22.60 -0.89 -6.36
CA ASP A 111 -23.11 0.45 -6.07
C ASP A 111 -23.50 1.17 -7.37
N LEU A 112 -24.70 0.86 -7.85
CA LEU A 112 -25.25 1.34 -9.12
C LEU A 112 -25.34 2.88 -9.19
N GLU A 113 -25.82 3.52 -8.12
CA GLU A 113 -26.08 4.97 -8.11
C GLU A 113 -24.78 5.76 -8.23
N ALA A 114 -23.79 5.43 -7.40
CA ALA A 114 -22.49 6.10 -7.46
C ALA A 114 -21.76 5.84 -8.80
N ALA A 115 -21.96 4.65 -9.38
CA ALA A 115 -21.32 4.29 -10.63
C ALA A 115 -21.96 4.99 -11.84
N GLU A 116 -23.28 5.19 -11.84
CA GLU A 116 -23.97 6.04 -12.82
C GLU A 116 -23.47 7.49 -12.80
N ASP A 117 -23.24 8.03 -11.60
CA ASP A 117 -22.72 9.39 -11.45
C ASP A 117 -21.30 9.52 -12.02
N LEU A 118 -20.44 8.52 -11.79
CA LEU A 118 -19.11 8.49 -12.40
C LEU A 118 -19.16 8.40 -13.92
N LEU A 119 -20.08 7.62 -14.49
CA LEU A 119 -20.27 7.51 -15.94
C LEU A 119 -20.74 8.83 -16.57
N LYS A 120 -21.60 9.59 -15.86
CA LYS A 120 -22.03 10.94 -16.31
C LYS A 120 -20.87 11.93 -16.38
N GLU A 121 -19.82 11.72 -15.58
CA GLU A 121 -18.59 12.52 -15.64
C GLU A 121 -17.69 12.19 -16.84
N GLY A 122 -18.05 11.19 -17.66
CA GLY A 122 -17.30 10.80 -18.87
C GLY A 122 -16.21 9.77 -18.63
N VAL A 123 -16.27 9.02 -17.54
CA VAL A 123 -15.36 7.89 -17.28
C VAL A 123 -15.60 6.78 -18.31
N ASP A 124 -14.52 6.15 -18.78
CA ASP A 124 -14.62 5.04 -19.73
C ASP A 124 -15.21 3.79 -19.04
N PRO A 125 -16.39 3.29 -19.45
CA PRO A 125 -16.97 2.06 -18.90
C PRO A 125 -16.12 0.82 -19.18
N ASN A 126 -15.19 0.89 -20.14
CA ASN A 126 -14.25 -0.18 -20.48
C ASN A 126 -12.94 -0.12 -19.68
N SER A 127 -12.87 0.73 -18.65
CA SER A 127 -11.78 0.72 -17.68
C SER A 127 -11.53 -0.70 -17.17
N ALA A 128 -10.26 -1.06 -16.99
CA ALA A 128 -9.86 -2.42 -16.65
C ALA A 128 -8.83 -2.45 -15.51
N TYR A 129 -8.86 -3.54 -14.73
CA TYR A 129 -7.79 -3.93 -13.83
C TYR A 129 -6.52 -4.31 -14.60
N SER A 130 -5.42 -4.50 -13.88
CA SER A 130 -4.12 -4.89 -14.47
C SER A 130 -4.13 -6.25 -15.18
N ASP A 131 -5.08 -7.13 -14.84
CA ASP A 131 -5.30 -8.43 -15.47
C ASP A 131 -6.26 -8.38 -16.68
N GLY A 132 -6.82 -7.21 -16.99
CA GLY A 132 -7.77 -7.00 -18.08
C GLY A 132 -9.24 -7.22 -17.71
N MET A 133 -9.56 -7.52 -16.45
CA MET A 133 -10.97 -7.57 -16.00
C MET A 133 -11.58 -6.16 -16.00
N THR A 134 -12.85 -6.08 -16.41
CA THR A 134 -13.59 -4.82 -16.58
C THR A 134 -14.84 -4.81 -15.71
N GLY A 135 -15.55 -3.68 -15.68
CA GLY A 135 -16.83 -3.57 -14.97
C GLY A 135 -17.86 -4.60 -15.46
N LEU A 136 -17.85 -4.92 -16.76
CA LEU A 136 -18.72 -5.94 -17.34
C LEU A 136 -18.40 -7.36 -16.84
N HIS A 137 -17.12 -7.68 -16.63
CA HIS A 137 -16.73 -8.95 -16.02
C HIS A 137 -17.27 -9.05 -14.59
N MET A 138 -17.20 -7.97 -13.82
CA MET A 138 -17.76 -7.90 -12.46
C MET A 138 -19.29 -8.04 -12.47
N ALA A 139 -19.97 -7.38 -13.41
CA ALA A 139 -21.42 -7.51 -13.59
C ALA A 139 -21.84 -8.96 -13.83
N ALA A 140 -21.10 -9.68 -14.68
CA ALA A 140 -21.37 -11.07 -15.01
C ALA A 140 -21.11 -12.00 -13.82
N LEU A 141 -20.06 -11.77 -13.02
CA LEU A 141 -19.75 -12.55 -11.82
C LEU A 141 -20.81 -12.38 -10.72
N ASN A 142 -21.42 -11.19 -10.64
CA ASN A 142 -22.40 -10.83 -9.62
C ASN A 142 -23.87 -11.01 -10.04
N ASP A 143 -24.14 -11.49 -11.27
CA ASP A 143 -25.49 -11.58 -11.85
C ASP A 143 -26.25 -10.23 -11.87
N ALA A 144 -25.51 -9.14 -12.08
CA ALA A 144 -26.03 -7.77 -12.01
C ALA A 144 -26.41 -7.25 -13.41
N ALA A 145 -27.60 -7.64 -13.89
CA ALA A 145 -28.08 -7.26 -15.24
C ALA A 145 -28.21 -5.74 -15.45
N ASP A 146 -28.62 -5.01 -14.41
CA ASP A 146 -28.72 -3.55 -14.44
C ASP A 146 -27.34 -2.92 -14.66
N TRP A 147 -26.31 -3.49 -14.02
CA TRP A 147 -24.94 -3.02 -14.17
C TRP A 147 -24.33 -3.39 -15.52
N ALA A 148 -24.60 -4.59 -16.01
CA ALA A 148 -24.19 -5.00 -17.36
C ALA A 148 -24.76 -4.04 -18.43
N SER A 149 -25.96 -3.50 -18.20
CA SER A 149 -26.60 -2.53 -19.11
C SER A 149 -25.91 -1.17 -19.12
N LEU A 150 -25.26 -0.78 -18.02
CA LEU A 150 -24.54 0.49 -17.88
C LEU A 150 -23.12 0.44 -18.45
N CYS A 151 -22.51 -0.74 -18.47
CA CYS A 151 -21.14 -0.95 -18.97
C CYS A 151 -21.04 -1.32 -20.46
N MET A 152 -22.18 -1.40 -21.18
CA MET A 152 -22.23 -1.65 -22.64
C MET A 152 -22.08 -0.36 -23.44
#